data_AF-A0A1B0FE31-F1
#
_entry.id   AF-A0A1B0FE31-F1
#
_cell.length_a   1.000
_cell.length_b   1.000
_cell.length_c   1.000
_cell.angle_alpha   90.00
_cell.angle_beta   90.00
_cell.angle_gamma   90.00
#
_symmetry.space_group_name_H-M   'P 1'
#
loop_
_entity.id
_entity.type
_entity.pdbx_description
1 polymer ?
#
loop_
_entity_poly.entity_id
_entity_poly.type
_entity_poly.pdbx_seq_one_letter_code
_entity_poly.pdbx_strand_id
1 'polypeptide(L)'
;MYKLNWLVTKHRSHTVGYKTIAIELFFDHSNRENIKCLGDVFPKPHDLLWLETFFQNKLKILQRITICYADALVTHAMTNSINLRKFHIIAGQPKNEAALAHCCTSFNGDLLTFDASNHIYVSRKAYQLAVKRGLFFEIKYSPCITNTAVRKDLVKIAHNYFIKGKSKNIIISSGANNIFELRGPQDVTNLSFIFSLSKDQANCAINRFGRQLFLRAECRRLGKTIMVIKTCGPVVFSDSSEEKNELGNNAANIHEDPDPKEQPSVGGHRYSRPRNDEVM
;
A
#
# COMPACT_ATOMS: atom_id res chain seq x y z
N MET A 1 4.60 16.18 29.00
CA MET A 1 5.78 15.62 28.30
C MET A 1 5.44 14.90 26.98
N TYR A 2 4.40 14.05 26.93
CA TYR A 2 4.02 13.32 25.71
C TYR A 2 3.60 14.20 24.51
N LYS A 3 2.81 15.27 24.72
CA LYS A 3 2.43 16.21 23.63
C LYS A 3 3.63 16.89 22.95
N LEU A 4 4.69 17.19 23.70
CA LEU A 4 5.87 17.91 23.21
C LEU A 4 6.75 17.02 22.33
N ASN A 5 7.06 15.79 22.78
CA ASN A 5 7.77 14.81 21.96
C ASN A 5 6.99 14.48 20.68
N TRP A 6 5.66 14.38 20.78
CA TRP A 6 4.79 14.15 19.63
C TRP A 6 4.84 15.28 18.59
N LEU A 7 4.87 16.53 19.05
CA LEU A 7 4.98 17.70 18.18
C LEU A 7 6.32 17.76 17.46
N VAL A 8 7.41 17.54 18.20
CA VAL A 8 8.76 17.61 17.66
C VAL A 8 9.01 16.48 16.67
N THR A 9 8.50 15.26 16.92
CA THR A 9 8.62 14.15 15.96
C THR A 9 7.91 14.46 14.64
N LYS A 10 6.73 15.10 14.69
CA LYS A 10 5.98 15.49 13.50
C LYS A 10 6.63 16.64 12.74
N HIS A 11 7.14 17.64 13.46
CA HIS A 11 7.90 18.73 12.87
C HIS A 11 9.16 18.21 12.16
N ARG A 12 9.93 17.33 12.83
CA ARG A 12 11.11 16.70 12.23
C ARG A 12 10.73 15.86 11.01
N SER A 13 9.60 15.17 11.01
CA SER A 13 9.16 14.41 9.84
C SER A 13 8.96 15.30 8.61
N HIS A 14 8.42 16.51 8.78
CA HIS A 14 8.32 17.48 7.70
C HIS A 14 9.72 17.93 7.23
N THR A 15 10.62 18.27 8.16
CA THR A 15 12.00 18.67 7.84
C THR A 15 12.79 17.58 7.11
N VAL A 16 12.50 16.32 7.42
CA VAL A 16 13.16 15.13 6.85
C VAL A 16 12.60 14.75 5.46
N GLY A 17 11.55 15.44 4.99
CA GLY A 17 11.04 15.34 3.62
C GLY A 17 9.77 14.51 3.46
N TYR A 18 9.06 14.17 4.54
CA TYR A 18 7.77 13.48 4.44
C TYR A 18 6.62 14.46 4.13
N LYS A 19 5.83 14.13 3.10
CA LYS A 19 4.63 14.89 2.69
C LYS A 19 3.34 14.40 3.36
N THR A 20 3.27 13.11 3.67
CA THR A 20 2.11 12.47 4.27
C THR A 20 2.55 11.62 5.46
N ILE A 21 1.84 11.73 6.58
CA ILE A 21 2.14 10.97 7.81
C ILE A 21 0.85 10.32 8.31
N ALA A 22 0.96 9.07 8.75
CA ALA A 22 -0.13 8.38 9.46
C ALA A 22 0.21 8.29 10.96
N ILE A 23 -0.70 8.82 11.79
CA ILE A 23 -0.61 8.73 13.24
C ILE A 23 -1.24 7.41 13.69
N GLU A 24 -0.46 6.58 14.38
CA GLU A 24 -0.93 5.31 14.93
C GLU A 24 -1.66 5.48 16.27
N LEU A 25 -2.84 4.88 16.37
CA LEU A 25 -3.51 4.53 17.61
C LEU A 25 -3.42 3.02 17.78
N PHE A 26 -2.82 2.54 18.86
CA PHE A 26 -2.73 1.12 19.16
C PHE A 26 -3.89 0.69 20.06
N PHE A 27 -4.57 -0.39 19.71
CA PHE A 27 -5.69 -0.95 20.47
C PHE A 27 -5.54 -2.46 20.62
N ASP A 28 -5.53 -2.95 21.86
CA ASP A 28 -5.46 -4.38 22.15
C ASP A 28 -6.85 -4.94 22.43
N HIS A 29 -7.39 -5.69 21.47
CA HIS A 29 -8.68 -6.37 21.55
C HIS A 29 -8.60 -7.68 22.34
N SER A 30 -7.42 -8.20 22.67
CA SER A 30 -7.30 -9.39 23.52
C SER A 30 -7.49 -9.06 25.01
N ASN A 31 -7.30 -7.79 25.40
CA ASN A 31 -7.54 -7.38 26.77
C ASN A 31 -9.04 -7.24 27.04
N ARG A 32 -9.56 -8.09 27.93
CA ARG A 32 -10.99 -8.16 28.26
C ARG A 32 -11.55 -6.87 28.87
N GLU A 33 -10.71 -6.04 29.48
CA GLU A 33 -11.13 -4.73 30.01
C GLU A 33 -11.59 -3.79 28.89
N ASN A 34 -10.94 -3.83 27.73
CA ASN A 34 -11.30 -3.01 26.58
C ASN A 34 -12.61 -3.47 25.91
N ILE A 35 -13.03 -4.71 26.14
CA ILE A 35 -14.26 -5.29 25.56
C ILE A 35 -15.50 -4.92 26.39
N LYS A 36 -15.33 -4.57 27.68
CA LYS A 36 -16.44 -4.27 28.61
C LYS A 36 -17.06 -2.88 28.42
N CYS A 37 -16.61 -2.09 27.44
CA CYS A 37 -17.17 -0.77 27.18
C CYS A 37 -18.65 -0.85 26.78
N LEU A 38 -19.50 -0.08 27.46
CA LEU A 38 -20.95 0.11 27.18
C LEU A 38 -21.24 0.82 25.84
N GLY A 39 -20.21 1.09 25.03
CA GLY A 39 -20.29 1.77 23.75
C GLY A 39 -19.54 1.01 22.64
N ASP A 40 -19.17 1.71 21.56
CA ASP A 40 -18.36 1.12 20.49
C ASP A 40 -17.04 0.57 21.06
N VAL A 41 -16.70 -0.68 20.72
CA VAL A 41 -15.52 -1.40 21.21
C VAL A 41 -14.22 -0.67 20.86
N PHE A 42 -14.19 0.03 19.72
CA PHE A 42 -13.00 0.74 19.28
C PHE A 42 -13.03 2.21 19.69
N PRO A 43 -11.88 2.77 20.10
CA PRO A 43 -11.81 4.16 20.54
C PRO A 43 -12.09 5.12 19.39
N LYS A 44 -12.63 6.29 19.72
CA LYS A 44 -12.80 7.37 18.75
C LYS A 44 -11.42 7.87 18.28
N PRO A 45 -11.28 8.24 17.01
CA PRO A 45 -10.05 8.88 16.55
C PRO A 45 -9.79 10.21 17.26
N HIS A 46 -8.53 10.61 17.31
CA HIS A 46 -8.11 11.87 17.94
C HIS A 46 -8.62 13.09 17.16
N ASP A 47 -8.87 14.21 17.84
CA ASP A 47 -9.08 15.47 17.14
C ASP A 47 -7.72 16.03 16.67
N LEU A 48 -7.60 16.28 15.37
CA LEU A 48 -6.37 16.75 14.71
C LEU A 48 -6.50 18.15 14.11
N LEU A 49 -7.61 18.86 14.31
CA LEU A 49 -7.86 20.16 13.69
C LEU A 49 -6.73 21.16 13.97
N TRP A 50 -6.21 21.13 15.20
CA TRP A 50 -5.11 21.99 15.63
C TRP A 50 -3.79 21.69 14.89
N LEU A 51 -3.52 20.43 14.52
CA LEU A 51 -2.32 20.03 13.78
C LEU A 51 -2.41 20.45 12.32
N GLU A 52 -3.58 20.30 11.71
CA GLU A 52 -3.81 20.75 10.34
C GLU A 52 -3.59 22.26 10.21
N THR A 53 -4.08 23.02 11.21
CA THR A 53 -3.87 24.46 11.33
C THR A 53 -2.39 24.80 11.50
N PHE A 54 -1.68 24.10 12.40
CA PHE A 54 -0.27 24.34 12.69
C PHE A 54 0.63 24.11 11.45
N PHE A 55 0.36 23.06 10.67
CA PHE A 55 1.16 22.73 9.49
C PHE A 55 0.66 23.41 8.20
N GLN A 56 -0.39 24.24 8.26
CA GLN A 56 -0.92 25.03 7.14
C GLN A 56 -1.09 24.20 5.84
N ASN A 57 -1.61 22.97 5.95
CA ASN A 57 -1.77 22.03 4.84
C ASN A 57 -0.48 21.63 4.08
N LYS A 58 0.71 21.97 4.57
CA LYS A 58 1.99 21.52 3.97
C LYS A 58 2.25 20.04 4.21
N LEU A 59 1.61 19.47 5.23
CA LEU A 59 1.73 18.09 5.66
C LEU A 59 0.34 17.45 5.71
N LYS A 60 0.14 16.35 4.98
CA LYS A 60 -1.11 15.59 5.04
C LYS A 60 -1.06 14.60 6.21
N ILE A 61 -1.97 14.73 7.16
CA ILE A 61 -2.03 13.88 8.35
C ILE A 61 -3.18 12.89 8.20
N LEU A 62 -2.86 11.61 8.36
CA LEU A 62 -3.80 10.50 8.35
C LEU A 62 -3.87 9.89 9.74
N GLN A 63 -4.97 9.19 10.00
CA GLN A 63 -5.16 8.43 11.24
C GLN A 63 -5.20 6.95 10.94
N ARG A 64 -4.31 6.22 11.60
CA ARG A 64 -4.21 4.77 11.55
C ARG A 64 -4.61 4.20 12.89
N ILE A 65 -5.37 3.11 12.87
CA ILE A 65 -5.54 2.25 14.04
C ILE A 65 -4.86 0.90 13.81
N THR A 66 -4.13 0.42 14.80
CA THR A 66 -3.53 -0.92 14.83
C THR A 66 -4.25 -1.75 15.88
N ILE A 67 -4.90 -2.82 15.43
CA ILE A 67 -5.71 -3.70 16.27
C ILE A 67 -4.91 -4.95 16.58
N CYS A 68 -4.48 -5.10 17.83
CA CYS A 68 -3.85 -6.31 18.31
C CYS A 68 -4.91 -7.31 18.76
N TYR A 69 -4.89 -8.54 18.23
CA TYR A 69 -5.92 -9.53 18.55
C TYR A 69 -5.40 -10.97 18.49
N ALA A 70 -6.07 -11.85 19.22
CA ALA A 70 -5.75 -13.29 19.28
C ALA A 70 -6.89 -14.17 18.74
N ASP A 71 -8.12 -13.67 18.70
CA ASP A 71 -9.32 -14.41 18.29
C ASP A 71 -9.98 -13.74 17.08
N ALA A 72 -10.53 -14.56 16.18
CA ALA A 72 -11.28 -14.13 14.99
C ALA A 72 -12.58 -13.39 15.32
N LEU A 73 -13.08 -13.47 16.57
CA LEU A 73 -14.24 -12.70 17.05
C LEU A 73 -14.11 -11.19 16.81
N VAL A 74 -12.88 -10.67 16.69
CA VAL A 74 -12.61 -9.27 16.35
C VAL A 74 -13.34 -8.82 15.08
N THR A 75 -13.55 -9.69 14.10
CA THR A 75 -14.20 -9.35 12.81
C THR A 75 -15.65 -8.89 13.01
N HIS A 76 -16.36 -9.53 13.95
CA HIS A 76 -17.73 -9.15 14.28
C HIS A 76 -17.76 -7.75 14.91
N ALA A 77 -16.88 -7.51 15.89
CA ALA A 77 -16.74 -6.18 16.50
C ALA A 77 -16.35 -5.11 15.47
N MET A 78 -15.45 -5.43 14.54
CA MET A 78 -15.01 -4.49 13.51
C MET A 78 -16.13 -4.08 12.56
N THR A 79 -17.02 -5.01 12.21
CA THR A 79 -18.12 -4.77 11.27
C THR A 79 -19.16 -3.82 11.86
N ASN A 80 -19.43 -3.95 13.15
CA ASN A 80 -20.42 -3.15 13.88
C ASN A 80 -19.87 -1.78 14.36
N SER A 81 -18.55 -1.60 14.34
CA SER A 81 -17.91 -0.36 14.82
C SER A 81 -18.09 0.80 13.86
N ILE A 82 -18.64 1.90 14.37
CA ILE A 82 -18.75 3.17 13.66
C ILE A 82 -17.42 3.93 13.76
N ASN A 83 -16.70 3.78 14.88
CA ASN A 83 -15.43 4.45 15.10
C ASN A 83 -14.35 3.97 14.15
N LEU A 84 -14.31 2.67 13.81
CA LEU A 84 -13.36 2.15 12.81
C LEU A 84 -13.52 2.78 11.44
N ARG A 85 -14.75 3.11 11.02
CA ARG A 85 -15.02 3.74 9.72
C ARG A 85 -14.42 5.15 9.61
N LYS A 86 -14.17 5.80 10.75
CA LYS A 86 -13.56 7.13 10.82
C LYS A 86 -12.04 7.10 10.65
N PHE A 87 -11.38 5.98 10.92
CA PHE A 87 -9.94 5.86 10.68
C PHE A 87 -9.64 5.75 9.19
N HIS A 88 -8.55 6.41 8.77
CA HIS A 88 -8.09 6.38 7.39
C HIS A 88 -7.51 5.01 7.07
N ILE A 89 -6.68 4.45 7.94
CA ILE A 89 -5.97 3.17 7.72
C ILE A 89 -6.26 2.22 8.90
N ILE A 90 -6.55 0.96 8.60
CA ILE A 90 -6.74 -0.10 9.61
C ILE A 90 -5.64 -1.15 9.44
N ALA A 91 -4.89 -1.38 10.51
CA ALA A 91 -3.83 -2.36 10.62
C ALA A 91 -4.22 -3.50 11.58
N GLY A 92 -3.92 -4.74 11.23
CA GLY A 92 -4.06 -5.90 12.13
C GLY A 92 -2.70 -6.32 12.69
N GLN A 93 -2.63 -6.66 13.97
CA GLN A 93 -1.45 -7.24 14.62
C GLN A 93 -1.84 -8.56 15.32
N PRO A 94 -1.64 -9.72 14.67
CA PRO A 94 -2.01 -11.01 15.25
C PRO A 94 -1.04 -11.43 16.36
N LYS A 95 -1.58 -11.99 17.46
CA LYS A 95 -0.79 -12.52 18.60
C LYS A 95 -0.45 -14.01 18.51
N ASN A 96 -1.12 -14.76 17.64
CA ASN A 96 -0.91 -16.20 17.46
C ASN A 96 -1.02 -16.58 15.97
N GLU A 97 -0.61 -17.81 15.63
CA GLU A 97 -0.65 -18.30 14.25
C GLU A 97 -2.07 -18.38 13.68
N ALA A 98 -3.06 -18.71 14.52
CA ALA A 98 -4.47 -18.76 14.12
C ALA A 98 -5.01 -17.38 13.71
N ALA A 99 -4.74 -16.34 14.51
CA ALA A 99 -5.08 -14.96 14.21
C ALA A 99 -4.35 -14.45 12.98
N LEU A 100 -3.11 -14.89 12.74
CA LEU A 100 -2.34 -14.56 11.54
C LEU A 100 -2.99 -15.17 10.29
N ALA A 101 -3.36 -16.45 10.34
CA ALA A 101 -4.07 -17.11 9.25
C ALA A 101 -5.38 -16.39 8.95
N HIS A 102 -6.17 -16.08 9.98
CA HIS A 102 -7.38 -15.27 9.87
C HIS A 102 -7.12 -13.87 9.28
N CYS A 103 -6.00 -13.23 9.68
CA CYS A 103 -5.63 -11.92 9.14
C CYS A 103 -5.42 -11.97 7.63
N CYS A 104 -4.79 -13.05 7.17
CA CYS A 104 -4.51 -13.26 5.75
C CYS A 104 -5.77 -13.63 4.95
N THR A 105 -6.75 -14.33 5.54
CA THR A 105 -7.94 -14.84 4.84
C THR A 105 -9.13 -13.87 4.84
N SER A 106 -9.50 -13.32 6.00
CA SER A 106 -10.82 -12.70 6.18
C SER A 106 -10.79 -11.34 6.89
N PHE A 107 -9.67 -10.92 7.47
CA PHE A 107 -9.58 -9.63 8.16
C PHE A 107 -9.90 -8.43 7.26
N ASN A 108 -10.78 -7.55 7.74
CA ASN A 108 -11.27 -6.35 7.05
C ASN A 108 -10.38 -5.13 7.33
N GLY A 109 -9.08 -5.24 7.01
CA GLY A 109 -8.13 -4.14 7.10
C GLY A 109 -7.27 -3.95 5.86
N ASP A 110 -6.37 -2.98 5.95
CA ASP A 110 -5.58 -2.49 4.82
C ASP A 110 -4.15 -3.02 4.86
N LEU A 111 -3.59 -3.18 6.06
CA LEU A 111 -2.26 -3.70 6.27
C LEU A 111 -2.20 -4.64 7.47
N LEU A 112 -1.17 -5.48 7.48
CA LEU A 112 -0.83 -6.41 8.54
C LEU A 112 0.54 -6.02 9.08
N THR A 113 0.62 -5.83 10.39
CA THR A 113 1.82 -5.49 11.13
C THR A 113 2.18 -6.60 12.10
N PHE A 114 3.43 -6.62 12.56
CA PHE A 114 3.95 -7.72 13.36
C PHE A 114 4.70 -7.19 14.56
N ASP A 115 4.55 -7.91 15.66
CA ASP A 115 5.47 -7.80 16.76
C ASP A 115 6.64 -8.75 16.54
N ALA A 116 7.86 -8.21 16.48
CA ALA A 116 9.07 -9.00 16.31
C ALA A 116 9.28 -9.99 17.47
N SER A 117 8.75 -9.68 18.66
CA SER A 117 8.87 -10.51 19.85
C SER A 117 8.04 -11.80 19.81
N ASN A 118 6.98 -11.86 19.01
CA ASN A 118 6.07 -13.03 19.01
C ASN A 118 6.57 -14.19 18.15
N HIS A 119 7.65 -14.01 17.37
CA HIS A 119 8.26 -15.02 16.49
C HIS A 119 7.27 -15.78 15.57
N ILE A 120 6.23 -15.09 15.08
CA ILE A 120 5.20 -15.69 14.23
C ILE A 120 5.57 -15.51 12.76
N TYR A 121 5.60 -16.61 12.00
CA TYR A 121 5.96 -16.61 10.59
C TYR A 121 4.77 -16.89 9.68
N VAL A 122 4.72 -16.22 8.53
CA VAL A 122 3.62 -16.39 7.58
C VAL A 122 3.85 -17.64 6.73
N SER A 123 2.82 -18.47 6.58
CA SER A 123 2.88 -19.59 5.65
C SER A 123 2.82 -19.11 4.19
N ARG A 124 3.40 -19.86 3.25
CA ARG A 124 3.41 -19.48 1.83
C ARG A 124 2.00 -19.26 1.27
N LYS A 125 1.07 -20.16 1.62
CA LYS A 125 -0.33 -20.09 1.20
C LYS A 125 -1.02 -18.83 1.76
N ALA A 126 -0.85 -18.57 3.06
CA ALA A 126 -1.44 -17.39 3.71
C ALA A 126 -0.88 -16.09 3.12
N TYR A 127 0.44 -16.00 2.91
CA TYR A 127 1.08 -14.83 2.32
C TYR A 127 0.54 -14.52 0.93
N GLN A 128 0.50 -15.53 0.05
CA GLN A 128 -0.01 -15.35 -1.31
C GLN A 128 -1.49 -14.97 -1.33
N LEU A 129 -2.29 -15.53 -0.44
CA LEU A 129 -3.71 -15.16 -0.31
C LEU A 129 -3.88 -13.71 0.15
N ALA A 130 -3.12 -13.28 1.15
CA ALA A 130 -3.11 -11.89 1.63
C ALA A 130 -2.72 -10.91 0.51
N VAL A 131 -1.67 -11.22 -0.25
CA VAL A 131 -1.24 -10.42 -1.41
C VAL A 131 -2.33 -10.37 -2.49
N LYS A 132 -2.99 -11.49 -2.81
CA LYS A 132 -4.10 -11.54 -3.77
C LYS A 132 -5.30 -10.70 -3.33
N ARG A 133 -5.59 -10.66 -2.02
CA ARG A 133 -6.62 -9.78 -1.45
C ARG A 133 -6.23 -8.30 -1.45
N GLY A 134 -4.97 -7.98 -1.77
CA GLY A 134 -4.43 -6.63 -1.76
C GLY A 134 -4.05 -6.12 -0.36
N LEU A 135 -3.81 -7.02 0.60
CA LEU A 135 -3.28 -6.66 1.92
C LEU A 135 -1.79 -6.31 1.81
N PHE A 136 -1.36 -5.31 2.57
CA PHE A 136 0.06 -4.94 2.70
C PHE A 136 0.67 -5.52 3.98
N PHE A 137 1.97 -5.81 3.94
CA PHE A 137 2.75 -6.26 5.09
C PHE A 137 3.64 -5.10 5.54
N GLU A 138 3.57 -4.71 6.81
CA GLU A 138 4.36 -3.62 7.38
C GLU A 138 5.62 -4.15 8.09
N ILE A 139 6.75 -3.49 7.84
CA ILE A 139 8.00 -3.64 8.60
C ILE A 139 8.31 -2.29 9.27
N LYS A 140 8.24 -2.26 10.61
CA LYS A 140 8.61 -1.09 11.42
C LYS A 140 10.12 -1.10 11.65
N TYR A 141 10.84 -0.09 11.14
CA TYR A 141 12.32 -0.10 11.22
C TYR A 141 12.88 0.44 12.55
N SER A 142 12.16 1.28 13.30
CA SER A 142 12.70 1.87 14.55
C SER A 142 13.21 0.81 15.55
N PRO A 143 12.48 -0.28 15.85
CA PRO A 143 12.96 -1.30 16.77
C PRO A 143 14.29 -1.97 16.35
N CYS A 144 14.60 -1.97 15.04
CA CYS A 144 15.87 -2.47 14.49
C CYS A 144 17.08 -1.59 14.88
N ILE A 145 16.83 -0.28 15.08
CA ILE A 145 17.85 0.70 15.45
C ILE A 145 18.14 0.60 16.96
N THR A 146 17.11 0.43 17.78
CA THR A 146 17.22 0.52 19.24
C THR A 146 17.68 -0.78 19.90
N ASN A 147 17.22 -1.95 19.43
CA ASN A 147 17.48 -3.23 20.08
C ASN A 147 18.07 -4.27 19.12
N THR A 148 19.28 -4.75 19.44
CA THR A 148 20.00 -5.75 18.63
C THR A 148 19.30 -7.12 18.56
N ALA A 149 18.61 -7.55 19.62
CA ALA A 149 17.86 -8.80 19.60
C ALA A 149 16.67 -8.71 18.64
N VAL A 150 15.87 -7.64 18.80
CA VAL A 150 14.72 -7.34 17.93
C VAL A 150 15.14 -7.17 16.48
N ARG A 151 16.30 -6.56 16.21
CA ARG A 151 16.88 -6.47 14.86
C ARG A 151 17.02 -7.83 14.21
N LYS A 152 17.59 -8.83 14.91
CA LYS A 152 17.76 -10.18 14.36
C LYS A 152 16.42 -10.81 14.00
N ASP A 153 15.42 -10.64 14.85
CA ASP A 153 14.10 -11.23 14.63
C ASP A 153 13.32 -10.54 13.52
N LEU A 154 13.43 -9.21 13.41
CA LEU A 154 12.84 -8.46 12.31
C LEU A 154 13.47 -8.85 10.96
N VAL A 155 14.79 -9.08 10.93
CA VAL A 155 15.47 -9.59 9.72
C VAL A 155 14.98 -10.98 9.34
N LYS A 156 14.80 -11.88 10.32
CA LYS A 156 14.21 -13.22 10.06
C LYS A 156 12.79 -13.12 9.50
N ILE A 157 11.97 -12.23 10.05
CA ILE A 157 10.59 -11.98 9.59
C ILE A 157 10.60 -11.44 8.15
N ALA A 158 11.43 -10.44 7.87
CA ALA A 158 11.57 -9.88 6.53
C ALA A 158 12.05 -10.95 5.51
N HIS A 159 13.03 -11.75 5.91
CA HIS A 159 13.52 -12.85 5.10
C HIS A 159 12.45 -13.93 4.87
N ASN A 160 11.58 -14.19 5.86
CA ASN A 160 10.42 -15.05 5.69
C ASN A 160 9.50 -14.52 4.56
N TYR A 161 9.21 -13.22 4.50
CA TYR A 161 8.41 -12.66 3.40
C TYR A 161 9.08 -12.83 2.03
N PHE A 162 10.41 -12.68 1.98
CA PHE A 162 11.18 -12.91 0.76
C PHE A 162 11.06 -14.37 0.29
N ILE A 163 11.29 -15.35 1.18
CA ILE A 163 11.17 -16.77 0.84
C ILE A 163 9.75 -17.12 0.41
N LYS A 164 8.74 -16.66 1.16
CA LYS A 164 7.35 -17.12 1.00
C LYS A 164 6.63 -16.43 -0.16
N GLY A 165 6.93 -15.17 -0.46
CA GLY A 165 6.25 -14.45 -1.53
C GLY A 165 7.05 -13.37 -2.23
N LYS A 166 8.39 -13.47 -2.19
CA LYS A 166 9.31 -12.56 -2.90
C LYS A 166 9.07 -11.09 -2.53
N SER A 167 8.72 -10.84 -1.27
CA SER A 167 8.62 -9.49 -0.72
C SER A 167 7.59 -8.59 -1.42
N LYS A 168 6.48 -9.17 -1.90
CA LYS A 168 5.38 -8.42 -2.52
C LYS A 168 4.56 -7.66 -1.47
N ASN A 169 4.09 -6.46 -1.82
CA ASN A 169 3.24 -5.62 -0.97
C ASN A 169 3.85 -5.30 0.41
N ILE A 170 5.17 -5.11 0.50
CA ILE A 170 5.83 -4.71 1.75
C ILE A 170 5.87 -3.19 1.87
N ILE A 171 5.46 -2.65 3.02
CA ILE A 171 5.60 -1.24 3.37
C ILE A 171 6.58 -1.12 4.52
N ILE A 172 7.50 -0.16 4.43
CA ILE A 172 8.40 0.18 5.53
C ILE A 172 7.86 1.42 6.22
N SER A 173 7.75 1.36 7.53
CA SER A 173 7.33 2.48 8.37
C SER A 173 8.32 2.69 9.51
N SER A 174 8.28 3.87 10.12
CA SER A 174 9.20 4.18 11.22
C SER A 174 8.86 3.41 12.48
N GLY A 175 7.60 3.40 12.92
CA GLY A 175 7.24 2.87 14.24
C GLY A 175 8.01 3.54 15.38
N ALA A 176 8.47 4.78 15.15
CA ALA A 176 9.35 5.51 16.04
C ALA A 176 8.57 6.11 17.22
N ASN A 177 9.07 5.87 18.43
CA ASN A 177 8.58 6.53 19.64
C ASN A 177 9.36 7.82 19.92
N ASN A 178 10.61 7.88 19.44
CA ASN A 178 11.50 9.02 19.63
C ASN A 178 11.87 9.70 18.32
N ILE A 179 12.15 10.99 18.42
CA ILE A 179 12.55 11.86 17.32
C ILE A 179 13.86 11.36 16.67
N PHE A 180 14.78 10.81 17.47
CA PHE A 180 16.09 10.30 17.03
C PHE A 180 16.03 9.00 16.24
N GLU A 181 14.89 8.30 16.27
CA GLU A 181 14.69 7.06 15.52
C GLU A 181 14.21 7.35 14.10
N LEU A 182 13.72 8.55 13.81
CA LEU A 182 13.23 8.91 12.48
C LEU A 182 14.39 9.09 11.49
N ARG A 183 14.22 8.58 10.28
CA ARG A 183 15.20 8.63 9.18
C ARG A 183 14.58 9.22 7.91
N GLY A 184 15.43 9.75 7.02
CA GLY A 184 15.02 10.25 5.71
C GLY A 184 14.48 9.14 4.80
N PRO A 185 13.59 9.44 3.85
CA PRO A 185 13.11 8.44 2.89
C PRO A 185 14.25 7.69 2.20
N GLN A 186 15.33 8.38 1.82
CA GLN A 186 16.49 7.74 1.19
C GLN A 186 17.30 6.86 2.15
N ASP A 187 17.45 7.27 3.40
CA ASP A 187 18.07 6.42 4.43
C ASP A 187 17.25 5.16 4.66
N VAL A 188 15.92 5.29 4.66
CA VAL A 188 15.00 4.14 4.78
C VAL A 188 15.12 3.22 3.56
N THR A 189 15.30 3.77 2.35
CA THR A 189 15.62 2.96 1.14
C THR A 189 16.90 2.16 1.35
N ASN A 190 17.94 2.75 1.94
CA ASN A 190 19.19 2.04 2.20
C ASN A 190 19.03 0.98 3.32
N LEU A 191 18.31 1.30 4.39
CA LEU A 191 18.00 0.34 5.46
C LEU A 191 17.21 -0.87 4.95
N SER A 192 16.38 -0.66 3.93
CA SER A 192 15.53 -1.70 3.36
C SER A 192 16.31 -2.91 2.82
N PHE A 193 17.58 -2.73 2.40
CA PHE A 193 18.43 -3.82 1.93
C PHE A 193 18.68 -4.88 3.01
N ILE A 194 18.72 -4.46 4.29
CA ILE A 194 18.85 -5.37 5.44
C ILE A 194 17.62 -6.30 5.56
N PHE A 195 16.48 -5.87 5.05
CA PHE A 195 15.22 -6.63 5.02
C PHE A 195 15.06 -7.51 3.77
N SER A 196 16.16 -7.85 3.07
CA SER A 196 16.15 -8.68 1.87
C SER A 196 15.28 -8.10 0.74
N LEU A 197 15.24 -6.77 0.60
CA LEU A 197 14.55 -6.07 -0.48
C LEU A 197 15.54 -5.68 -1.57
N SER A 198 15.13 -5.80 -2.84
CA SER A 198 15.86 -5.21 -3.95
C SER A 198 15.68 -3.69 -3.97
N LYS A 199 16.54 -2.97 -4.70
CA LYS A 199 16.46 -1.50 -4.85
C LYS A 199 15.09 -1.05 -5.38
N ASP A 200 14.54 -1.78 -6.35
CA ASP A 200 13.23 -1.46 -6.91
C ASP A 200 12.10 -1.72 -5.91
N GLN A 201 12.19 -2.83 -5.15
CA GLN A 201 11.24 -3.14 -4.10
C GLN A 201 11.29 -2.11 -2.97
N ALA A 202 12.47 -1.66 -2.57
CA ALA A 202 12.69 -0.61 -1.60
C ALA A 202 12.02 0.71 -2.00
N ASN A 203 12.27 1.16 -3.22
CA ASN A 203 11.66 2.37 -3.78
C ASN A 203 10.13 2.23 -3.85
N CYS A 204 9.62 1.05 -4.23
CA CYS A 204 8.19 0.78 -4.23
C CYS A 204 7.59 0.80 -2.83
N ALA A 205 8.26 0.22 -1.83
CA ALA A 205 7.82 0.14 -0.44
C ALA A 205 7.60 1.50 0.20
N ILE A 206 8.45 2.48 -0.14
CA ILE A 206 8.41 3.82 0.44
C ILE A 206 7.49 4.74 -0.37
N ASN A 207 7.55 4.70 -1.70
CA ASN A 207 6.81 5.64 -2.55
C ASN A 207 5.47 5.07 -3.04
N ARG A 208 5.51 4.03 -3.89
CA ARG A 208 4.34 3.53 -4.63
C ARG A 208 3.32 2.87 -3.72
N PHE A 209 3.76 2.00 -2.81
CA PHE A 209 2.89 1.22 -1.94
C PHE A 209 2.21 2.06 -0.88
N GLY A 210 2.83 3.16 -0.41
CA GLY A 210 2.14 4.14 0.44
C GLY A 210 0.90 4.74 -0.23
N ARG A 211 1.00 5.11 -1.52
CA ARG A 211 -0.15 5.60 -2.30
C ARG A 211 -1.19 4.51 -2.54
N GLN A 212 -0.77 3.29 -2.89
CA GLN A 212 -1.70 2.17 -3.12
C GLN A 212 -2.45 1.77 -1.85
N LEU A 213 -1.76 1.75 -0.71
CA LEU A 213 -2.38 1.54 0.60
C LEU A 213 -3.43 2.61 0.89
N PHE A 214 -3.09 3.88 0.68
CA PHE A 214 -4.03 4.98 0.89
C PHE A 214 -5.28 4.84 0.02
N LEU A 215 -5.13 4.57 -1.28
CA LEU A 215 -6.25 4.36 -2.19
C LEU A 215 -7.12 3.18 -1.77
N ARG A 216 -6.51 2.05 -1.39
CA ARG A 216 -7.24 0.89 -0.86
C ARG A 216 -8.07 1.26 0.36
N ALA A 217 -7.47 2.00 1.29
CA ALA A 217 -8.11 2.38 2.54
C ALA A 217 -9.29 3.35 2.30
N GLU A 218 -9.17 4.26 1.32
CA GLU A 218 -10.29 5.08 0.86
C GLU A 218 -11.39 4.24 0.21
N CYS A 219 -11.06 3.26 -0.64
CA CYS A 219 -12.05 2.34 -1.22
C CYS A 219 -12.78 1.52 -0.15
N ARG A 220 -12.13 1.20 0.97
CA ARG A 220 -12.80 0.57 2.12
C ARG A 220 -13.79 1.51 2.81
N ARG A 221 -13.48 2.81 2.91
CA ARG A 221 -14.31 3.82 3.58
C ARG A 221 -15.51 4.26 2.74
N LEU A 222 -15.27 4.51 1.44
CA LEU A 222 -16.25 5.07 0.52
C LEU A 222 -16.95 4.01 -0.34
N GLY A 223 -16.42 2.79 -0.40
CA GLY A 223 -16.87 1.76 -1.33
C GLY A 223 -16.12 1.81 -2.66
N LYS A 224 -16.23 0.72 -3.43
CA LYS A 224 -15.43 0.48 -4.65
C LYS A 224 -15.85 1.32 -5.87
N THR A 225 -17.03 1.94 -5.81
CA THR A 225 -17.70 2.55 -6.96
C THR A 225 -17.65 4.08 -6.95
N ILE A 226 -17.22 4.70 -5.84
CA ILE A 226 -17.31 6.15 -5.68
C ILE A 226 -15.99 6.83 -6.10
N MET A 227 -16.06 7.65 -7.15
CA MET A 227 -14.97 8.55 -7.55
C MET A 227 -15.24 9.95 -6.99
N VAL A 228 -14.49 10.36 -5.98
CA VAL A 228 -14.57 11.74 -5.44
C VAL A 228 -13.63 12.64 -6.22
N ILE A 229 -14.18 13.44 -7.14
CA ILE A 229 -13.44 14.43 -7.90
C ILE A 229 -13.45 15.74 -7.10
N LYS A 230 -12.29 16.14 -6.57
CA LYS A 230 -12.09 17.48 -6.00
C LYS A 230 -11.42 18.36 -7.05
N THR A 231 -12.20 19.18 -7.73
CA THR A 231 -11.66 20.14 -8.69
C THR A 231 -11.21 21.42 -7.99
N CYS A 232 -10.01 21.88 -8.33
CA CYS A 232 -9.53 23.23 -8.02
C CYS A 232 -9.69 24.07 -9.29
N GLY A 233 -10.93 24.29 -9.72
CA GLY A 233 -11.25 25.00 -10.96
C GLY A 233 -12.58 24.57 -11.57
N PRO A 234 -13.12 25.32 -12.54
CA PRO A 234 -14.35 24.95 -13.23
C PRO A 234 -14.15 23.63 -13.97
N VAL A 235 -15.11 22.71 -13.80
CA VAL A 235 -15.11 21.41 -14.46
C VAL A 235 -15.63 21.62 -15.87
N VAL A 236 -14.72 21.74 -16.84
CA VAL A 236 -15.09 21.72 -18.26
C VAL A 236 -15.13 20.26 -18.68
N PHE A 237 -16.34 19.72 -18.77
CA PHE A 237 -16.56 18.45 -19.46
C PHE A 237 -16.45 18.74 -20.95
N SER A 238 -15.32 18.36 -21.55
CA SER A 238 -15.24 18.26 -23.00
C SER A 238 -15.96 16.98 -23.38
N ASP A 239 -17.23 17.08 -23.77
CA ASP A 239 -17.89 16.01 -24.52
C ASP A 239 -17.13 15.89 -25.85
N SER A 240 -16.23 14.92 -25.93
CA SER A 240 -15.67 14.49 -27.21
C SER A 240 -16.60 13.43 -27.79
N SER A 241 -17.77 13.88 -28.24
CA SER A 241 -18.66 13.13 -29.12
C SER A 241 -19.01 14.03 -30.30
N GLU A 242 -18.68 13.52 -31.50
CA GLU A 242 -19.04 14.02 -32.84
C GLU A 242 -18.09 15.13 -33.38
N GLU A 243 -17.42 15.04 -34.54
CA GLU A 243 -17.71 14.39 -35.84
C GLU A 243 -16.40 14.23 -36.66
N LYS A 244 -16.16 13.05 -37.25
CA LYS A 244 -15.39 12.90 -38.51
C LYS A 244 -15.88 11.66 -39.27
N ASN A 245 -16.84 11.84 -40.16
CA ASN A 245 -17.04 11.03 -41.36
C ASN A 245 -17.12 12.04 -42.51
N GLU A 246 -15.99 12.31 -43.16
CA GLU A 246 -15.59 11.71 -44.44
C GLU A 246 -16.46 12.17 -45.61
N LEU A 247 -15.83 13.00 -46.45
CA LEU A 247 -16.25 13.30 -47.81
C LEU A 247 -16.42 12.00 -48.60
N GLY A 248 -17.59 11.83 -49.22
CA GLY A 248 -17.86 10.79 -50.21
C GLY A 248 -18.81 11.29 -51.29
N ASN A 249 -18.21 11.66 -52.43
CA ASN A 249 -18.68 11.41 -53.80
C ASN A 249 -20.00 12.00 -54.30
N ASN A 250 -19.86 13.06 -55.12
CA ASN A 250 -20.70 13.21 -56.31
C ASN A 250 -20.12 12.35 -57.43
N ALA A 251 -20.90 11.37 -57.88
CA ALA A 251 -20.63 10.59 -59.08
C ALA A 251 -21.01 11.40 -60.33
N ALA A 252 -20.11 11.45 -61.32
CA ALA A 252 -20.46 11.63 -62.72
C ALA A 252 -19.45 10.88 -63.61
N ASN A 253 -19.99 9.86 -64.26
CA ASN A 253 -19.68 9.36 -65.60
C ASN A 253 -18.69 8.19 -65.87
N ILE A 254 -19.31 7.06 -66.25
CA ILE A 254 -19.18 6.23 -67.47
C ILE A 254 -17.77 5.71 -67.89
N HIS A 255 -17.54 4.39 -67.80
CA HIS A 255 -17.45 3.41 -68.92
C HIS A 255 -16.70 2.11 -68.52
N GLU A 256 -17.41 0.99 -68.67
CA GLU A 256 -17.04 -0.36 -69.17
C GLU A 256 -15.60 -0.93 -69.01
N ASP A 257 -15.50 -2.07 -68.28
CA ASP A 257 -14.86 -3.38 -68.53
C ASP A 257 -13.79 -3.58 -69.66
N PRO A 258 -13.01 -4.70 -69.70
CA PRO A 258 -12.30 -5.42 -68.63
C PRO A 258 -10.88 -5.98 -69.03
N ASP A 259 -10.08 -6.37 -68.02
CA ASP A 259 -9.11 -7.51 -67.97
C ASP A 259 -7.77 -7.52 -68.79
N PRO A 260 -6.82 -8.47 -68.58
CA PRO A 260 -5.56 -8.24 -67.83
C PRO A 260 -4.26 -8.60 -68.61
N LYS A 261 -3.06 -8.26 -68.09
CA LYS A 261 -1.82 -9.08 -68.10
C LYS A 261 -0.53 -8.38 -67.63
N GLU A 262 0.33 -9.21 -67.03
CA GLU A 262 1.81 -9.22 -67.04
C GLU A 262 2.66 -8.42 -66.01
N GLN A 263 3.34 -9.21 -65.17
CA GLN A 263 4.65 -9.03 -64.52
C GLN A 263 5.79 -8.85 -65.57
N PRO A 264 7.05 -8.40 -65.25
CA PRO A 264 7.83 -8.88 -64.10
C PRO A 264 8.93 -7.99 -63.45
N SER A 265 9.44 -8.55 -62.35
CA SER A 265 10.82 -8.56 -61.79
C SER A 265 11.51 -7.26 -61.32
N VAL A 266 12.09 -7.28 -60.11
CA VAL A 266 13.54 -7.50 -59.82
C VAL A 266 13.81 -7.46 -58.30
N GLY A 267 14.53 -8.48 -57.80
CA GLY A 267 15.56 -8.48 -56.72
C GLY A 267 15.17 -8.02 -55.29
N GLY A 268 15.46 -8.71 -54.18
CA GLY A 268 16.36 -9.83 -53.91
C GLY A 268 17.30 -9.50 -52.73
N HIS A 269 17.06 -10.10 -51.57
CA HIS A 269 18.01 -10.76 -50.63
C HIS A 269 17.70 -10.54 -49.14
N ARG A 270 17.50 -11.69 -48.47
CA ARG A 270 17.44 -11.91 -47.02
C ARG A 270 18.81 -12.34 -46.52
N TYR A 271 19.14 -12.06 -45.26
CA TYR A 271 19.94 -12.99 -44.45
C TYR A 271 19.43 -13.07 -43.01
N SER A 272 19.40 -14.31 -42.53
CA SER A 272 18.80 -14.84 -41.30
C SER A 272 19.84 -14.98 -40.19
N ARG A 273 19.43 -14.91 -38.92
CA ARG A 273 20.27 -15.18 -37.73
C ARG A 273 20.44 -16.69 -37.48
N PRO A 274 21.59 -17.16 -36.97
CA PRO A 274 21.76 -18.55 -36.55
C PRO A 274 21.38 -18.80 -35.09
N ARG A 275 20.85 -20.00 -34.84
CA ARG A 275 20.70 -20.69 -33.55
C ARG A 275 21.89 -21.64 -33.38
N ASN A 276 22.50 -21.69 -32.21
CA ASN A 276 23.51 -22.69 -31.85
C ASN A 276 22.95 -23.58 -30.75
N ASP A 277 22.93 -24.89 -30.99
CA ASP A 277 22.88 -25.95 -29.99
C ASP A 277 24.11 -26.88 -30.19
N GLU A 278 24.81 -27.12 -29.07
CA GLU A 278 25.53 -28.32 -28.59
C GLU A 278 26.38 -29.21 -29.51
N VAL A 279 27.61 -29.52 -29.07
CA VAL A 279 28.03 -30.79 -28.40
C VAL A 279 29.56 -30.96 -28.53
N MET A 280 30.25 -31.02 -27.39
CA MET A 280 31.14 -32.12 -26.95
C MET A 280 31.39 -31.98 -25.44
#